data_AF-A0AAV7WI31-F1
#
_entry.id   AF-A0AAV7WI31-F1
#
_cell.length_a   1.000
_cell.length_b   1.000
_cell.length_c   1.000
_cell.angle_alpha   90.00
_cell.angle_beta   90.00
_cell.angle_gamma   90.00
#
_symmetry.space_group_name_H-M   'P 1'
#
loop_
_entity.id
_entity.type
_entity.pdbx_description
1 polymer ?
#
loop_
_entity_poly.entity_id
_entity_poly.type
_entity_poly.pdbx_seq_one_letter_code
_entity_poly.pdbx_strand_id
1 'polypeptide(L)'
;MDRILQEISAVGRRLEEMDSMMASLTEDKKSMRLDIAGFQSGVNALEQRLMTVETQAALLPDRDQELLYLRSKVIGLEDRSCRDNVLFLGFAENIEGADVQSFLKTTLPQVTFLTFDPPLEFQNSRTDWALNATTGTTTHDLS
;
A
#
# COMPACT_ATOMS: atom_id res chain seq x y z
N MET A 1 -65.04 -24.60 -56.25
CA MET A 1 -64.97 -25.20 -54.89
C MET A 1 -63.52 -25.37 -54.47
N ASP A 2 -62.67 -25.96 -55.33
CA ASP A 2 -61.25 -26.22 -55.04
C ASP A 2 -60.38 -24.99 -54.74
N ARG A 3 -60.56 -23.88 -55.46
CA ARG A 3 -59.81 -22.64 -55.21
C ARG A 3 -60.01 -22.08 -53.80
N ILE A 4 -61.24 -22.13 -53.30
CA ILE A 4 -61.59 -21.64 -51.96
C ILE A 4 -60.95 -22.54 -50.89
N LEU A 5 -60.98 -23.87 -51.08
CA LEU A 5 -60.30 -24.81 -50.19
C LEU A 5 -58.77 -24.60 -50.19
N GLN A 6 -58.19 -24.31 -51.35
CA GLN A 6 -56.76 -24.02 -51.47
C GLN A 6 -56.39 -22.72 -50.75
N GLU A 7 -57.18 -21.66 -50.89
CA GLU A 7 -56.99 -20.39 -50.19
C GLU A 7 -57.14 -20.55 -48.66
N ILE A 8 -58.14 -21.30 -48.18
CA ILE A 8 -58.32 -21.61 -46.74
C ILE A 8 -57.10 -22.37 -46.19
N SER A 9 -56.58 -23.36 -46.92
CA SER A 9 -55.39 -24.11 -46.49
C SER A 9 -54.10 -23.26 -46.48
N ALA A 10 -53.99 -22.28 -47.37
CA ALA A 10 -52.88 -21.34 -47.38
C ALA A 10 -52.95 -20.36 -46.20
N VAL A 11 -54.15 -19.89 -45.87
CA VAL A 11 -54.39 -19.05 -44.68
C VAL A 11 -54.12 -19.83 -43.39
N GLY A 12 -54.54 -21.10 -43.31
CA GLY A 12 -54.25 -21.97 -42.17
C GLY A 12 -52.75 -22.12 -41.90
N ARG A 13 -51.96 -22.41 -42.95
CA ARG A 13 -50.49 -22.51 -42.82
C ARG A 13 -49.84 -21.21 -42.38
N ARG A 14 -50.31 -20.08 -42.90
CA ARG A 14 -49.82 -18.74 -42.48
C ARG A 14 -50.15 -18.44 -41.01
N LEU A 15 -51.31 -18.88 -40.53
CA LEU A 15 -51.68 -18.75 -39.12
C LEU A 15 -50.76 -19.60 -38.23
N GLU A 16 -50.46 -20.83 -38.63
CA GLU A 16 -49.52 -21.71 -37.91
C GLU A 16 -48.09 -21.12 -37.86
N GLU A 17 -47.61 -20.58 -38.98
CA GLU A 17 -46.32 -19.87 -39.04
C GLU A 17 -46.30 -18.64 -38.13
N MET A 18 -47.39 -17.87 -38.11
CA MET A 18 -47.53 -16.70 -37.25
C MET A 18 -47.56 -17.08 -35.76
N ASP A 19 -48.25 -18.16 -35.40
CA ASP A 19 -48.27 -18.67 -34.03
C ASP A 19 -46.88 -19.14 -33.58
N SER A 20 -46.13 -19.81 -34.46
CA SER A 20 -44.75 -20.20 -34.21
C SER A 20 -43.84 -18.98 -34.01
N MET A 21 -43.95 -17.96 -34.86
CA MET A 21 -43.19 -16.71 -34.70
C MET A 21 -43.54 -15.97 -33.41
N MET A 22 -44.83 -15.90 -33.04
CA MET A 22 -45.27 -15.29 -31.78
C MET A 22 -44.73 -16.04 -30.56
N ALA A 23 -44.68 -17.36 -30.61
CA ALA A 23 -44.09 -18.17 -29.55
C ALA A 23 -42.58 -17.89 -29.39
N SER A 24 -41.84 -17.84 -30.50
CA SER A 24 -40.41 -17.49 -30.48
C SER A 24 -40.16 -16.08 -29.93
N LEU A 25 -40.92 -15.09 -30.40
CA LEU A 25 -40.82 -13.71 -29.90
C LEU A 25 -41.14 -13.60 -28.41
N THR A 26 -42.04 -14.43 -27.91
CA THR A 26 -42.38 -14.46 -26.49
C THR A 26 -41.23 -15.00 -25.65
N GLU A 27 -40.55 -16.05 -26.14
CA GLU A 27 -39.37 -16.61 -25.48
C GLU A 27 -38.18 -15.64 -25.53
N ASP A 28 -37.92 -15.02 -26.69
CA ASP A 28 -36.87 -14.02 -26.84
C ASP A 28 -37.09 -12.84 -25.90
N LYS A 29 -38.33 -12.35 -25.80
CA LYS A 29 -38.71 -11.29 -24.85
C LYS A 29 -38.47 -11.68 -23.40
N LYS A 30 -38.70 -12.95 -23.05
CA LYS A 30 -38.45 -13.46 -21.70
C LYS A 30 -36.94 -13.55 -21.43
N SER A 31 -36.15 -14.05 -22.37
CA SER A 31 -34.69 -14.07 -22.28
C SER A 31 -34.13 -12.65 -22.10
N MET A 32 -34.55 -11.71 -22.95
CA MET A 32 -34.11 -10.32 -22.85
C MET A 32 -34.43 -9.68 -21.50
N ARG A 33 -35.58 -10.01 -20.90
CA ARG A 33 -35.94 -9.53 -19.56
C ARG A 33 -35.01 -10.06 -18.49
N LEU A 34 -34.59 -11.32 -18.60
CA LEU A 34 -33.62 -11.91 -17.67
C LEU A 34 -32.25 -11.25 -17.83
N ASP A 35 -31.80 -11.03 -19.07
CA ASP A 35 -30.52 -10.37 -19.34
C ASP A 35 -30.51 -8.92 -18.81
N ILE A 36 -31.59 -8.17 -19.03
CA ILE A 36 -31.74 -6.80 -18.48
C ILE A 36 -31.67 -6.82 -16.96
N ALA A 37 -32.37 -7.75 -16.30
CA ALA A 37 -32.31 -7.88 -14.84
C ALA A 37 -30.89 -8.23 -14.36
N GLY A 38 -30.19 -9.10 -15.09
CA GLY A 38 -28.79 -9.43 -14.84
C GLY A 38 -27.87 -8.21 -14.96
N PHE A 39 -28.02 -7.43 -16.03
CA PHE A 39 -27.25 -6.20 -16.22
C PHE A 39 -27.54 -5.15 -15.15
N GLN A 40 -28.81 -4.96 -14.77
CA GLN A 40 -29.16 -4.05 -13.68
C GLN A 40 -28.50 -4.45 -12.36
N SER A 41 -28.50 -5.75 -12.03
CA SER A 41 -27.81 -6.25 -10.85
C SER A 41 -26.30 -6.02 -10.93
N GLY A 42 -25.69 -6.26 -12.11
CA GLY A 42 -24.27 -6.01 -12.35
C GLY A 42 -23.89 -4.54 -12.22
N VAL A 43 -24.68 -3.63 -12.77
CA VAL A 43 -24.49 -2.17 -12.66
C VAL A 43 -24.56 -1.73 -11.21
N ASN A 44 -25.60 -2.14 -10.47
CA ASN A 44 -25.73 -1.78 -9.05
C ASN A 44 -24.54 -2.26 -8.21
N ALA A 45 -24.02 -3.47 -8.49
CA ALA A 45 -22.85 -4.00 -7.81
C ALA A 45 -21.57 -3.21 -8.14
N LEU A 46 -21.42 -2.76 -9.39
CA LEU A 46 -20.29 -1.92 -9.80
C LEU A 46 -20.38 -0.53 -9.18
N GLU A 47 -21.56 0.08 -9.12
CA GLU A 47 -21.77 1.38 -8.47
C GLU A 47 -21.40 1.34 -6.98
N GLN A 48 -21.82 0.28 -6.27
CA GLN A 48 -21.45 0.07 -4.86
C GLN A 48 -19.94 -0.04 -4.66
N ARG A 49 -19.26 -0.79 -5.55
CA ARG A 49 -17.79 -0.92 -5.51
C ARG A 49 -17.10 0.39 -5.84
N LEU A 50 -17.59 1.14 -6.81
CA LEU A 50 -17.06 2.44 -7.20
C LEU A 50 -17.16 3.42 -6.02
N MET A 51 -18.32 3.51 -5.37
CA MET A 51 -18.52 4.36 -4.19
C MET A 51 -17.54 4.00 -3.06
N THR A 52 -17.27 2.70 -2.85
CA THR A 52 -16.29 2.25 -1.86
C THR A 52 -14.86 2.68 -2.22
N VAL A 53 -14.49 2.58 -3.49
CA VAL A 53 -13.16 3.01 -3.97
C VAL A 53 -13.01 4.52 -3.87
N GLU A 54 -14.03 5.29 -4.25
CA GLU A 54 -14.01 6.76 -4.18
C GLU A 54 -13.87 7.25 -2.74
N THR A 55 -14.61 6.65 -1.82
CA THR A 55 -14.50 6.99 -0.38
C THR A 55 -13.12 6.64 0.18
N GLN A 56 -12.54 5.50 -0.20
CA GLN A 56 -11.18 5.15 0.20
C GLN A 56 -10.13 6.09 -0.42
N ALA A 57 -10.28 6.44 -1.70
CA ALA A 57 -9.37 7.35 -2.39
C ALA A 57 -9.41 8.75 -1.78
N ALA A 58 -10.60 9.22 -1.37
CA ALA A 58 -10.75 10.51 -0.69
C ALA A 58 -10.01 10.58 0.66
N LEU A 59 -9.78 9.44 1.32
CA LEU A 59 -9.05 9.36 2.59
C LEU A 59 -7.53 9.24 2.43
N LEU A 60 -7.01 8.93 1.23
CA LEU A 60 -5.57 8.78 1.00
C LEU A 60 -4.75 10.03 1.35
N PRO A 61 -5.16 11.26 0.96
CA PRO A 61 -4.38 12.46 1.27
C PRO A 61 -4.20 12.68 2.78
N ASP A 62 -5.25 12.42 3.58
CA ASP A 62 -5.19 12.55 5.03
C ASP A 62 -4.23 11.53 5.65
N ARG A 63 -4.21 10.30 5.12
CA ARG A 63 -3.28 9.26 5.56
C ARG A 63 -1.83 9.57 5.19
N ASP A 64 -1.59 10.15 4.02
CA ASP A 64 -0.25 10.55 3.61
C ASP A 64 0.28 11.68 4.50
N GLN A 65 -0.56 12.65 4.86
CA GLN A 65 -0.20 13.70 5.82
C GLN A 65 0.09 13.13 7.21
N GLU A 66 -0.73 12.18 7.67
CA GLU A 66 -0.51 11.50 8.95
C GLU A 66 0.83 10.75 8.93
N LEU A 67 1.13 10.00 7.86
CA LEU A 67 2.40 9.29 7.71
C LEU A 67 3.61 10.25 7.72
N LEU A 68 3.53 11.38 7.02
CA LEU A 68 4.58 12.39 7.03
C LEU A 68 4.80 12.97 8.44
N TYR A 69 3.71 13.26 9.16
CA TYR A 69 3.77 13.73 10.53
C TYR A 69 4.40 12.70 11.47
N LEU A 70 3.96 11.44 11.41
CA LEU A 70 4.54 10.36 12.20
C LEU A 70 6.02 10.16 11.89
N ARG A 71 6.41 10.19 10.61
CA ARG A 71 7.82 10.08 10.21
C ARG A 71 8.67 11.20 10.80
N SER A 72 8.20 12.45 10.70
CA SER A 72 8.88 13.60 11.31
C SER A 72 8.99 13.45 12.83
N LYS A 73 7.94 12.95 13.48
CA LYS A 73 7.94 12.70 14.93
C LYS A 73 8.94 11.60 15.32
N VAL A 74 9.05 10.52 14.55
CA VAL A 74 10.03 9.45 14.77
C VAL A 74 11.44 10.00 14.66
N ILE A 75 11.76 10.70 13.57
CA ILE A 75 13.08 11.34 13.38
C ILE A 75 13.39 12.26 14.57
N GLY A 76 12.45 13.11 14.96
CA GLY A 76 12.66 14.00 16.11
C GLY A 76 12.80 13.28 17.45
N LEU A 77 12.24 12.07 17.60
CA LEU A 77 12.45 11.23 18.79
C LEU A 77 13.81 10.53 18.76
N GLU A 78 14.22 10.03 17.59
CA GLU A 78 15.54 9.43 17.38
C GLU A 78 16.64 10.47 17.63
N ASP A 79 16.53 11.66 17.04
CA ASP A 79 17.48 12.76 17.26
C ASP A 79 17.59 13.14 18.73
N ARG A 80 16.46 13.19 19.45
CA ARG A 80 16.46 13.45 20.90
C ARG A 80 17.09 12.32 21.70
N SER A 81 16.83 11.07 21.32
CA SER A 81 17.35 9.89 22.00
C SER A 81 18.84 9.67 21.76
N CYS A 82 19.35 10.10 20.60
CA CYS A 82 20.74 9.93 20.19
C CYS A 82 21.57 11.21 20.31
N ARG A 83 21.01 12.31 20.79
CA ARG A 83 21.69 13.62 20.90
C ARG A 83 23.00 13.54 21.67
N ASP A 84 23.01 12.74 22.74
CA ASP A 84 24.17 12.61 23.63
C ASP A 84 25.05 11.39 23.26
N ASN A 85 24.72 10.70 22.18
CA ASN A 85 25.50 9.56 21.69
C ASN A 85 26.61 10.04 20.76
N VAL A 86 27.82 9.54 20.98
CA VAL A 86 28.97 9.81 20.11
C VAL A 86 29.43 8.50 19.47
N LEU A 87 29.57 8.50 18.15
CA LEU A 87 30.11 7.37 17.39
C LEU A 87 31.61 7.56 17.15
N PHE A 88 32.41 6.62 17.64
CA PHE A 88 33.84 6.58 17.40
C PHE A 88 34.16 5.56 16.30
N LEU A 89 34.84 6.00 15.24
CA LEU A 89 35.23 5.17 14.09
C LEU A 89 36.76 5.08 14.01
N GLY A 90 37.26 3.95 13.50
CA GLY A 90 38.69 3.75 13.21
C GLY A 90 39.52 3.14 14.34
N PHE A 91 38.90 2.71 15.45
CA PHE A 91 39.56 1.83 16.41
C PHE A 91 39.72 0.42 15.84
N ALA A 92 40.89 -0.19 16.04
CA ALA A 92 41.11 -1.59 15.72
C ALA A 92 40.27 -2.48 16.64
N GLU A 93 39.80 -3.62 16.13
CA GLU A 93 38.93 -4.51 16.89
C GLU A 93 39.62 -5.03 18.17
N ASN A 94 38.87 -5.05 19.28
CA ASN A 94 39.28 -5.56 20.59
C ASN A 94 40.44 -4.80 21.26
N ILE A 95 40.80 -3.61 20.78
CA ILE A 95 41.84 -2.77 21.40
C ILE A 95 41.42 -2.27 22.79
N GLU A 96 40.11 -2.14 22.99
CA GLU A 96 39.45 -1.67 24.19
C GLU A 96 39.49 -2.69 25.35
N GLY A 97 39.75 -3.97 25.05
CA GLY A 97 39.76 -5.04 26.05
C GLY A 97 38.38 -5.31 26.67
N ALA A 98 38.35 -5.67 27.96
CA ALA A 98 37.11 -6.05 28.64
C ALA A 98 36.22 -4.87 29.05
N ASP A 99 36.76 -3.64 29.09
CA ASP A 99 36.04 -2.44 29.55
C ASP A 99 36.26 -1.25 28.60
N VAL A 100 35.28 -1.04 27.74
CA VAL A 100 35.24 0.04 26.75
C VAL A 100 35.26 1.43 27.40
N GLN A 101 34.60 1.60 28.55
CA GLN A 101 34.50 2.92 29.18
C GLN A 101 35.83 3.35 29.76
N SER A 102 36.52 2.45 30.45
CA SER A 102 37.86 2.72 30.98
C SER A 102 38.86 3.02 29.86
N PHE A 103 38.77 2.28 28.75
CA PHE A 103 39.56 2.57 27.55
C PHE A 103 39.29 3.98 27.01
N LEU A 104 38.01 4.37 26.83
CA LEU A 104 37.66 5.68 26.29
C LEU A 104 38.04 6.83 27.23
N LYS A 105 37.86 6.68 28.54
CA LYS A 105 38.28 7.69 29.54
C LYS A 105 39.77 7.99 29.48
N THR A 106 40.58 6.99 29.16
CA THR A 106 42.04 7.12 29.05
C THR A 106 42.46 7.64 27.68
N THR A 107 41.84 7.10 26.63
CA THR A 107 42.26 7.31 25.24
C THR A 107 41.75 8.63 24.67
N LEU A 108 40.51 9.04 24.98
CA LEU A 108 39.94 10.27 24.41
C LEU A 108 40.72 11.53 24.79
N PRO A 109 41.14 11.75 26.05
CA PRO A 109 41.99 12.90 26.38
C PRO A 109 43.31 12.90 25.62
N GLN A 110 43.90 11.72 25.39
CA GLN A 110 45.18 11.59 24.68
C GLN A 110 45.04 11.88 23.18
N VAL A 111 43.96 11.41 22.55
CA VAL A 111 43.74 11.57 21.10
C VAL A 111 43.21 12.96 20.76
N THR A 112 42.35 13.52 21.61
CA THR A 112 41.75 14.85 21.37
C THR A 112 42.62 15.99 21.89
N PHE A 113 43.62 15.69 22.73
CA PHE A 113 44.43 16.67 23.46
C PHE A 113 43.59 17.63 24.32
N LEU A 114 42.41 17.19 24.75
CA LEU A 114 41.49 17.94 25.60
C LEU A 114 41.56 17.45 27.04
N THR A 115 41.50 18.40 27.97
CA THR A 115 41.29 18.14 29.39
C THR A 115 39.82 18.28 29.71
N PHE A 116 39.22 17.26 30.31
CA PHE A 116 37.82 17.26 30.72
C PHE A 116 37.72 17.54 32.22
N ASP A 117 37.10 18.66 32.59
CA ASP A 117 36.74 19.00 33.96
C ASP A 117 35.26 19.44 33.99
N PRO A 118 34.33 18.64 34.54
CA PRO A 118 34.54 17.39 35.26
C PRO A 118 35.00 16.22 34.37
N PRO A 119 35.51 15.11 34.96
CA PRO A 119 35.93 13.91 34.21
C PRO A 119 34.82 13.35 33.34
N LEU A 120 35.19 12.71 32.22
CA LEU A 120 34.24 12.07 31.31
C LEU A 120 33.40 11.00 32.02
N GLU A 121 32.08 11.17 31.94
CA GLU A 121 31.09 10.19 32.39
C GLU A 121 30.34 9.60 31.20
N PHE A 122 30.17 8.28 31.21
CA PHE A 122 29.47 7.55 30.16
C PHE A 122 28.26 6.87 30.78
N GLN A 123 27.07 7.13 30.24
CA GLN A 123 25.86 6.45 30.68
C GLN A 123 25.83 4.99 30.20
N ASN A 124 26.28 4.75 28.96
CA ASN A 124 26.40 3.43 28.37
C ASN A 124 27.47 3.44 27.28
N SER A 125 28.03 2.27 26.96
CA SER A 125 28.99 2.10 25.88
C SER A 125 28.76 0.76 25.22
N ARG A 126 28.66 0.74 23.88
CA ARG A 126 28.42 -0.47 23.11
C ARG A 126 29.30 -0.47 21.87
N THR A 127 29.88 -1.61 21.57
CA THR A 127 30.52 -1.89 20.29
C THR A 127 29.45 -2.45 19.34
N ASP A 128 29.16 -1.73 18.26
CA ASP A 128 28.29 -2.21 17.19
C ASP A 128 29.10 -2.27 15.89
N TRP A 129 29.49 -3.50 15.53
CA TRP A 129 30.33 -3.79 14.36
C TRP A 129 29.53 -3.81 13.04
N ALA A 130 28.19 -3.81 13.11
CA ALA A 130 27.31 -3.87 11.95
C ALA A 130 27.11 -2.52 11.22
N LEU A 131 27.58 -1.39 11.79
CA LEU A 131 27.35 -0.05 11.23
C LEU A 131 28.23 0.30 10.02
N ASN A 132 29.31 -0.46 9.76
CA ASN A 132 30.19 -0.23 8.61
C ASN A 132 29.54 -0.56 7.24
N ALA A 133 28.35 -1.18 7.22
CA ALA A 133 27.65 -1.54 5.98
C ALA A 133 26.57 -0.52 5.54
N THR A 134 26.10 0.36 6.42
CA THR A 134 24.84 1.12 6.20
C THR A 134 25.04 2.62 5.99
N THR A 135 26.22 3.17 6.29
CA THR A 135 26.52 4.60 6.08
C THR A 135 26.71 5.00 4.61
N GLY A 136 26.60 4.05 3.67
CA GLY A 136 26.67 4.30 2.23
C GLY A 136 25.33 4.61 1.52
N THR A 137 24.18 4.50 2.19
CA THR A 137 22.85 4.57 1.52
C THR A 137 21.96 5.74 1.95
N THR A 138 22.44 6.71 2.73
CA THR A 138 21.67 7.92 3.01
C THR A 138 21.85 8.96 1.88
N THR A 139 21.55 8.58 0.65
CA THR A 139 21.21 9.57 -0.39
C THR A 139 19.86 10.15 -0.03
N HIS A 140 19.88 11.38 0.49
CA HIS A 140 18.73 12.27 0.49
C HIS A 140 18.33 12.53 -0.97
N ASP A 141 17.50 11.65 -1.54
CA ASP A 141 16.72 12.00 -2.72
C ASP A 141 15.59 12.94 -2.29
N LEU A 142 15.88 14.23 -2.42
CA LEU A 142 14.90 15.27 -2.59
C LEU A 142 14.80 15.55 -4.10
N SER A 143 13.83 14.92 -4.75
CA SER A 143 13.26 15.34 -6.04
C SER A 143 11.84 14.82 -6.12
#